data_AF-A0A2I6S9C9-F1
#
_entry.id   AF-A0A2I6S9C9-F1
#
_cell.length_a   1.000
_cell.length_b   1.000
_cell.length_c   1.000
_cell.angle_alpha   90.00
_cell.angle_beta   90.00
_cell.angle_gamma   90.00
#
_symmetry.space_group_name_H-M   'P 1'
#
loop_
_entity.id
_entity.type
_entity.pdbx_description
1 polymer ?
#
loop_
_entity_poly.entity_id
_entity_poly.type
_entity_poly.pdbx_seq_one_letter_code
_entity_poly.pdbx_strand_id
1 'polypeptide(L)'
;MEKAERARQPVVRGELKVFENRLHPFNRSVLCAQVLGALDGLEQPLIPELADVHLIWLDGKRLRLRGNEMVEGALFAQTWDVRLV
;
A
#
# COMPACT_ATOMS: atom_id res chain seq x y z
N MET A 1 -9.82 17.20 -21.06
CA MET A 1 -8.97 17.57 -19.92
C MET A 1 -9.61 17.01 -18.65
N GLU A 2 -9.42 15.72 -18.35
CA GLU A 2 -10.06 15.06 -17.18
C GLU A 2 -9.20 13.91 -16.58
N LYS A 3 -8.06 13.59 -17.20
CA LYS A 3 -7.17 12.49 -16.77
C LYS A 3 -6.17 12.91 -15.69
N ALA A 4 -5.93 14.22 -15.52
CA ALA A 4 -4.91 14.75 -14.63
C ALA A 4 -5.39 14.87 -13.16
N GLU A 5 -6.70 15.03 -12.94
CA GLU A 5 -7.27 15.27 -11.61
C GLU A 5 -7.44 13.99 -10.75
N ARG A 6 -7.55 12.79 -11.37
CA ARG A 6 -8.01 11.58 -10.66
C ARG A 6 -6.94 10.79 -9.88
N ALA A 7 -5.67 11.20 -9.83
CA ALA A 7 -4.61 10.29 -9.37
C ALA A 7 -3.49 10.91 -8.52
N ARG A 8 -3.75 11.98 -7.77
CA ARG A 8 -2.89 12.33 -6.64
C ARG A 8 -3.58 11.91 -5.35
N GLN A 9 -3.41 10.64 -4.98
CA GLN A 9 -3.55 10.28 -3.56
C GLN A 9 -2.66 11.24 -2.76
N PRO A 10 -3.13 11.74 -1.60
CA PRO A 10 -2.32 12.63 -0.77
C PRO A 10 -0.99 11.95 -0.46
N VAL A 11 0.10 12.71 -0.52
CA VAL A 11 1.42 12.18 -0.17
C VAL A 11 1.39 11.81 1.32
N VAL A 12 1.50 10.53 1.60
CA VAL A 12 1.58 10.00 2.97
C VAL A 12 3.02 9.67 3.29
N ARG A 13 3.48 10.09 4.47
CA ARG A 13 4.82 9.79 4.99
C ARG A 13 4.69 8.96 6.25
N GLY A 14 5.31 7.79 6.26
CA GLY A 14 5.34 6.88 7.38
C GLY A 14 6.39 5.79 7.18
N GLU A 15 6.39 4.82 8.08
CA GLU A 15 7.21 3.62 7.97
C GLU A 15 6.50 2.60 7.06
N LEU A 16 7.18 2.18 6.00
CA LEU A 16 6.69 1.11 5.14
C LEU A 16 7.06 -0.23 5.76
N LYS A 17 6.05 -1.00 6.17
CA LYS A 17 6.19 -2.37 6.65
C LYS A 17 5.69 -3.34 5.58
N VAL A 18 6.48 -4.38 5.32
CA VAL A 18 6.14 -5.48 4.42
C VAL A 18 6.18 -6.79 5.21
N PHE A 19 5.13 -7.59 5.11
CA PHE A 19 4.97 -8.81 5.90
C PHE A 19 4.06 -9.81 5.21
N GLU A 20 4.09 -11.07 5.63
CA GLU A 20 3.15 -12.09 5.17
C GLU A 20 1.93 -12.14 6.09
N ASN A 21 0.75 -12.27 5.49
CA ASN A 21 -0.50 -12.43 6.22
C ASN A 21 -1.41 -13.45 5.53
N ARG A 22 -2.23 -14.17 6.31
CA ARG A 22 -3.24 -15.10 5.78
C ARG A 22 -4.60 -14.42 5.79
N LEU A 23 -4.91 -13.74 4.69
CA LEU A 23 -6.17 -13.04 4.52
C LEU A 23 -7.27 -13.99 4.02
N HIS A 24 -8.42 -14.00 4.70
CA HIS A 24 -9.57 -14.86 4.36
C HIS A 24 -9.97 -14.82 2.86
N PRO A 25 -10.04 -13.65 2.19
CA PRO A 25 -10.42 -13.59 0.78
C PRO A 25 -9.48 -14.31 -0.19
N PHE A 26 -8.21 -14.50 0.20
CA PHE A 26 -7.18 -15.07 -0.69
C PHE A 26 -6.94 -16.56 -0.46
N ASN A 27 -7.43 -17.13 0.65
CA ASN A 27 -7.26 -18.53 1.05
C ASN A 27 -5.81 -19.05 1.01
N ARG A 28 -4.83 -18.16 1.07
CA ARG A 28 -3.39 -18.42 1.12
C ARG A 28 -2.69 -17.33 1.91
N SER A 29 -1.43 -17.56 2.26
CA SER A 29 -0.56 -16.47 2.71
C SER A 29 -0.26 -15.54 1.53
N VAL A 30 -0.38 -14.24 1.76
CA VAL A 30 -0.10 -13.18 0.78
C VAL A 30 0.88 -12.20 1.40
N LEU A 31 1.69 -11.57 0.54
CA LEU A 31 2.54 -10.46 0.94
C LEU A 31 1.66 -9.20 1.06
N CYS A 32 1.76 -8.52 2.18
CA CYS A 32 1.06 -7.27 2.46
C CYS A 32 2.06 -6.13 2.63
N ALA A 33 1.62 -4.92 2.27
CA ALA A 33 2.34 -3.68 2.54
C ALA A 33 1.43 -2.72 3.29
N GLN A 34 2.00 -2.07 4.31
CA GLN A 34 1.30 -1.12 5.16
C GLN A 34 2.20 0.07 5.44
N VAL A 35 1.62 1.27 5.42
CA VAL A 35 2.32 2.50 5.81
C VAL A 35 1.81 2.92 7.19
N LEU A 36 2.71 2.90 8.17
CA LEU A 36 2.41 3.20 9.56
C LEU A 36 2.92 4.59 9.92
N GLY A 37 2.10 5.33 10.68
CA GLY A 37 2.50 6.57 11.33
C GLY A 37 2.61 6.35 12.83
N ALA A 38 3.52 7.07 13.46
CA ALA A 38 3.56 7.19 14.92
C ALA A 38 2.82 8.47 15.31
N LEU A 39 1.62 8.31 15.87
CA LEU A 39 0.90 9.39 16.55
C LEU A 39 0.78 8.98 18.02
N ASP A 40 1.32 9.80 18.91
CA ASP A 40 1.28 9.60 20.37
C ASP A 40 1.80 8.24 20.85
N GLY A 41 2.81 7.69 20.16
CA GLY A 41 3.45 6.41 20.53
C GLY A 41 2.68 5.16 20.11
N LEU A 42 1.55 5.31 19.43
CA LEU A 42 0.80 4.20 18.83
C LEU A 42 1.10 4.14 17.33
N GLU A 43 1.45 2.94 16.83
CA GLU A 43 1.50 2.68 15.39
C GLU A 43 0.08 2.58 14.85
N GLN A 44 -0.24 3.42 13.86
CA GLN A 44 -1.53 3.39 13.20
C GLN A 44 -1.38 3.40 11.66
N PRO A 45 -2.21 2.64 10.93
CA PRO A 45 -2.19 2.64 9.47
C PRO A 45 -2.59 4.02 8.94
N LEU A 46 -1.77 4.60 8.06
CA LEU A 46 -2.04 5.90 7.44
C LEU A 46 -2.87 5.80 6.16
N ILE A 47 -2.80 4.63 5.50
CA ILE A 47 -3.58 4.27 4.31
C ILE A 47 -4.02 2.81 4.44
N PRO A 48 -5.03 2.37 3.67
CA PRO A 48 -5.43 0.97 3.64
C PRO A 48 -4.25 0.02 3.37
N GLU A 49 -4.30 -1.18 3.92
CA GLU A 49 -3.31 -2.22 3.61
C GLU A 49 -3.40 -2.60 2.12
N LEU A 50 -2.24 -2.70 1.47
CA LEU A 50 -2.13 -3.28 0.14
C LEU A 50 -1.88 -4.78 0.31
N ALA A 51 -2.80 -5.61 -0.15
CA ALA A 51 -2.71 -7.07 -0.10
C ALA A 51 -2.26 -7.66 -1.44
N ASP A 52 -1.68 -8.85 -1.39
CA ASP A 52 -1.14 -9.57 -2.55
C ASP A 52 -0.15 -8.71 -3.37
N VAL A 53 0.81 -8.17 -2.63
CA VAL A 53 1.74 -7.15 -3.12
C VAL A 53 2.82 -7.74 -4.00
N HIS A 54 3.08 -7.06 -5.11
CA HIS A 54 4.17 -7.32 -6.02
C HIS A 54 4.99 -6.05 -6.26
N LEU A 55 6.31 -6.16 -6.15
CA LEU A 55 7.23 -5.13 -6.64
C LEU A 55 7.29 -5.21 -8.16
N ILE A 56 6.88 -4.14 -8.84
CA ILE A 56 6.84 -4.09 -10.32
C ILE A 56 7.88 -3.14 -10.93
N TRP A 57 8.50 -2.28 -10.11
CA TRP A 57 9.59 -1.41 -10.52
C TRP A 57 10.44 -1.02 -9.32
N LEU A 58 11.76 -0.95 -9.52
CA LEU A 58 12.72 -0.47 -8.53
C LEU A 58 13.83 0.31 -9.23
N ASP A 59 14.06 1.55 -8.79
CA ASP A 59 15.13 2.42 -9.27
C ASP A 59 15.66 3.28 -8.11
N GLY A 60 16.83 2.89 -7.58
CA GLY A 60 17.44 3.53 -6.42
C GLY A 60 16.50 3.54 -5.21
N LYS A 61 16.09 4.75 -4.77
CA LYS A 61 15.16 4.95 -3.65
C LYS A 61 13.68 4.99 -4.07
N ARG A 62 13.36 4.70 -5.33
CA ARG A 62 11.98 4.69 -5.84
C ARG A 62 11.55 3.27 -6.12
N LEU A 63 10.37 2.90 -5.61
CA LEU A 63 9.78 1.59 -5.85
C LEU A 63 8.31 1.74 -6.22
N ARG A 64 7.82 0.81 -7.03
CA ARG A 64 6.40 0.72 -7.38
C ARG A 64 5.86 -0.64 -6.96
N LEU A 65 4.85 -0.60 -6.10
CA LEU A 65 4.15 -1.78 -5.60
C LEU A 65 2.78 -1.85 -6.26
N ARG A 66 2.38 -3.04 -6.71
CA ARG A 66 1.02 -3.34 -7.16
C ARG A 66 0.40 -4.32 -6.20
N GLY A 67 -0.88 -4.13 -5.87
CA GLY A 67 -1.65 -5.10 -5.09
C GLY A 67 -3.13 -4.74 -5.10
N ASN A 68 -3.85 -5.14 -4.06
CA ASN A 68 -5.27 -4.87 -3.90
C ASN A 68 -5.56 -4.25 -2.54
N GLU A 69 -6.33 -3.17 -2.52
CA GLU A 69 -6.91 -2.62 -1.30
C GLU A 69 -8.32 -3.19 -1.11
N MET A 70 -8.65 -3.56 0.12
CA MET A 70 -10.00 -3.98 0.49
C MET A 70 -10.80 -2.77 0.96
N VAL A 71 -11.82 -2.38 0.21
CA VAL A 71 -12.73 -1.29 0.57
C VAL A 71 -14.14 -1.83 0.55
N GLU A 72 -14.82 -1.78 1.70
CA GLU A 72 -16.21 -2.24 1.86
C GLU A 72 -16.45 -3.69 1.38
N GLY A 73 -15.46 -4.56 1.58
CA GLY A 73 -15.54 -5.97 1.17
C GLY A 73 -15.25 -6.23 -0.32
N ALA A 74 -14.97 -5.19 -1.10
CA ALA A 74 -14.53 -5.30 -2.49
C ALA A 74 -13.02 -5.06 -2.61
N LEU A 75 -12.38 -5.84 -3.49
CA LEU A 75 -10.96 -5.69 -3.81
C LEU A 75 -10.78 -4.73 -4.98
N PHE A 76 -10.00 -3.67 -4.76
CA PHE A 76 -9.62 -2.70 -5.78
C PHE A 76 -8.13 -2.81 -6.07
N ALA A 77 -7.77 -3.02 -7.34
CA ALA A 77 -6.38 -3.02 -7.76
C ALA A 77 -5.78 -1.62 -7.57
N GLN A 78 -4.65 -1.55 -6.87
CA GLN A 78 -3.97 -0.30 -6.57
C GLN A 78 -2.49 -0.40 -6.90
N THR A 79 -1.88 0.76 -7.09
CA THR A 79 -0.44 0.89 -7.34
C THR A 79 0.12 2.01 -6.48
N TRP A 80 1.06 1.68 -5.62
CA TRP A 80 1.76 2.65 -4.78
C TRP A 80 3.07 3.04 -5.45
N ASP A 81 3.29 4.35 -5.59
CA ASP A 81 4.58 4.92 -5.96
C ASP A 81 5.26 5.42 -4.68
N VAL A 82 6.34 4.74 -4.28
CA VAL A 82 6.97 4.95 -2.98
C VAL A 82 8.38 5.50 -3.19
N ARG A 83 8.70 6.53 -2.41
CA ARG A 83 10.06 7.06 -2.27
C ARG A 83 10.58 6.80 -0.87
N LEU A 84 11.65 6.01 -0.77
CA LEU A 84 12.41 5.86 0.46
C LEU A 84 13.17 7.17 0.71
N VAL A 85 13.14 7.68 1.94
CA VAL A 85 13.81 8.93 2.34
C VAL A 85 15.01 8.62 3.22
#